data_AF-A0A7R9MTX6-F1
#
_entry.id   AF-A0A7R9MTX6-F1
#
_cell.length_a   1.000
_cell.length_b   1.000
_cell.length_c   1.000
_cell.angle_alpha   90.00
_cell.angle_beta   90.00
_cell.angle_gamma   90.00
#
_symmetry.space_group_name_H-M   'P 1'
#
loop_
_entity.id
_entity.type
_entity.pdbx_description
1 polymer ?
#
loop_
_entity_poly.entity_id
_entity_poly.type
_entity_poly.pdbx_seq_one_letter_code
_entity_poly.pdbx_strand_id
1 'polypeptide(L)'
;MEIQMTDFENAAYAVFVVLLSRIILQYNLNLVIPISKVDENMSEGQKRDAINRSKFWFRKDIFSSNESQELNNNSNGYNDNHETQDSEEESYIQMTINEIINGYGQEFPGLVPLMREYVKSISLDAYTSCKVQQYIQLIADRASAKLQTNAQWIR
;
A
#
# COMPACT_ATOMS: atom_id res chain seq x y z
N MET A 1 -0.26 -10.92 -12.02
CA MET A 1 -1.46 -11.26 -11.25
C MET A 1 -1.89 -12.66 -11.63
N GLU A 2 -2.13 -13.54 -10.66
CA GLU A 2 -2.67 -14.87 -10.93
C GLU A 2 -4.12 -14.77 -11.42
N ILE A 3 -4.49 -15.62 -12.38
CA ILE A 3 -5.87 -15.67 -12.90
C ILE A 3 -6.81 -16.21 -11.82
N GLN A 4 -7.94 -15.54 -11.64
CA GLN A 4 -8.99 -15.93 -10.70
C GLN A 4 -10.07 -16.77 -11.40
N MET A 5 -10.86 -17.50 -10.62
CA MET A 5 -11.89 -18.41 -11.14
C MET A 5 -13.03 -17.68 -11.84
N THR A 6 -13.34 -16.46 -11.39
CA THR A 6 -14.46 -15.67 -11.92
C THR A 6 -13.97 -14.44 -12.69
N ASP A 7 -14.72 -14.05 -13.71
CA ASP A 7 -14.52 -12.79 -14.44
C ASP A 7 -14.67 -11.56 -13.51
N PHE A 8 -15.58 -11.62 -12.53
CA PHE A 8 -15.75 -10.61 -11.50
C PHE A 8 -14.46 -10.36 -10.70
N GLU A 9 -13.82 -11.42 -10.19
CA GLU A 9 -12.58 -11.29 -9.42
C GLU A 9 -11.43 -10.79 -10.30
N ASN A 10 -11.32 -11.29 -11.53
CA ASN A 10 -10.33 -10.82 -12.49
C ASN A 10 -10.50 -9.32 -12.81
N ALA A 11 -11.74 -8.88 -13.03
CA ALA A 11 -12.07 -7.48 -13.23
C ALA A 11 -11.74 -6.64 -11.99
N ALA A 12 -12.02 -7.15 -10.79
CA ALA A 12 -11.72 -6.47 -9.54
C ALA A 12 -10.23 -6.17 -9.40
N TYR A 13 -9.36 -7.15 -9.65
CA TYR A 13 -7.90 -6.96 -9.60
C TYR A 13 -7.40 -6.02 -10.69
N ALA A 14 -7.94 -6.09 -11.91
CA ALA A 14 -7.58 -5.17 -12.98
C ALA A 14 -7.95 -3.72 -12.64
N VAL A 15 -9.18 -3.49 -12.17
CA VAL A 15 -9.64 -2.16 -11.72
C VAL A 15 -8.81 -1.67 -10.54
N PHE A 16 -8.46 -2.55 -9.59
CA PHE A 16 -7.63 -2.21 -8.45
C PHE A 16 -6.26 -1.67 -8.87
N VAL A 17 -5.58 -2.30 -9.83
CA VAL A 17 -4.27 -1.81 -10.33
C VAL A 17 -4.40 -0.45 -11.03
N VAL A 18 -5.47 -0.24 -11.80
CA VAL A 18 -5.72 1.07 -12.43
C VAL A 18 -5.99 2.14 -11.38
N LEU A 19 -6.81 1.87 -10.37
CA LEU A 19 -7.03 2.80 -9.26
C LEU A 19 -5.75 3.05 -8.48
N LEU A 20 -4.92 2.03 -8.27
CA LEU A 20 -3.63 2.16 -7.60
C LEU A 20 -2.72 3.15 -8.34
N SER A 21 -2.57 3.00 -9.66
CA SER A 21 -1.79 3.96 -10.45
C SER A 21 -2.35 5.39 -10.37
N ARG A 22 -3.68 5.54 -10.32
CA ARG A 22 -4.32 6.85 -10.23
C ARG A 22 -4.08 7.51 -8.88
N ILE A 23 -4.17 6.76 -7.78
CA ILE A 23 -3.93 7.32 -6.45
C ILE A 23 -2.45 7.65 -6.21
N ILE A 24 -1.52 6.87 -6.80
CA ILE A 24 -0.09 7.17 -6.75
C ILE A 24 0.17 8.54 -7.37
N LEU A 25 -0.42 8.81 -8.55
CA LEU A 25 -0.28 10.10 -9.22
C LEU A 25 -1.06 11.23 -8.53
N GLN A 26 -2.29 10.96 -8.09
CA GLN A 26 -3.17 11.98 -7.49
C GLN A 26 -2.64 12.50 -6.16
N TYR A 27 -2.08 11.62 -5.32
CA TYR A 27 -1.59 11.97 -4.00
C TYR A 27 -0.05 12.07 -3.94
N ASN A 28 0.62 11.97 -5.10
CA ASN A 28 2.08 11.97 -5.21
C ASN A 28 2.74 10.98 -4.21
N LEU A 29 2.23 9.75 -4.19
CA LEU A 29 2.68 8.73 -3.25
C LEU A 29 4.09 8.27 -3.62
N ASN A 30 4.99 8.25 -2.64
CA ASN A 30 6.30 7.64 -2.79
C ASN A 30 6.26 6.24 -2.15
N LEU A 31 6.32 5.22 -3.01
CA LEU A 31 6.31 3.80 -2.64
C LEU A 31 7.63 3.09 -2.98
N VAL A 32 8.69 3.87 -3.25
CA VAL A 32 10.00 3.34 -3.62
C VAL A 32 10.64 2.66 -2.41
N ILE A 33 11.11 1.44 -2.60
CA ILE A 33 11.90 0.67 -1.62
C ILE A 33 13.11 0.03 -2.33
N PRO A 34 14.19 -0.33 -1.62
CA PRO A 34 15.37 -0.96 -2.22
C PRO A 34 15.03 -2.29 -2.91
N ILE A 35 15.68 -2.59 -4.03
CA ILE A 35 15.44 -3.82 -4.80
C ILE A 35 15.67 -5.09 -3.97
N SER A 36 16.65 -5.07 -3.06
CA SER A 36 16.90 -6.19 -2.13
C SER A 36 15.70 -6.49 -1.24
N LYS A 37 14.97 -5.47 -0.79
CA LYS A 37 13.73 -5.63 0.01
C LYS A 37 12.55 -6.12 -0.84
N VAL A 38 12.51 -5.73 -2.12
CA VAL A 38 11.56 -6.30 -3.09
C VAL A 38 11.84 -7.78 -3.30
N ASP A 39 13.10 -8.19 -3.44
CA ASP A 39 13.48 -9.59 -3.62
C ASP A 39 13.13 -10.45 -2.39
N GLU A 40 13.36 -9.93 -1.19
CA GLU A 40 12.88 -10.56 0.06
C GLU A 40 11.35 -10.73 0.04
N ASN A 41 10.60 -9.69 -0.34
CA ASN A 41 9.13 -9.75 -0.46
C ASN A 41 8.66 -10.79 -1.48
N MET A 42 9.34 -10.91 -2.62
CA MET A 42 9.02 -11.92 -3.64
C MET A 42 9.23 -13.34 -3.10
N SER A 43 10.31 -13.56 -2.34
CA SER A 43 10.59 -14.84 -1.70
C SER A 43 9.60 -15.20 -0.58
N GLU A 44 9.12 -14.20 0.17
CA GLU A 44 8.06 -14.40 1.17
C GLU A 44 6.69 -14.67 0.52
N GLY A 45 6.36 -13.97 -0.57
CA GLY A 45 5.05 -14.02 -1.21
C GLY A 45 4.70 -15.38 -1.82
N GLN A 46 5.69 -16.19 -2.16
CA GLN A 46 5.50 -17.56 -2.68
C GLN A 46 5.22 -18.61 -1.59
N LYS A 47 5.36 -18.27 -0.31
CA LYS A 47 5.11 -19.23 0.77
C LYS A 47 3.61 -19.53 0.90
N ARG A 48 3.30 -20.75 1.35
CA ARG A 48 1.93 -21.16 1.63
C ARG A 48 1.32 -20.24 2.68
N ASP A 49 0.14 -19.70 2.38
CA ASP A 49 -0.63 -18.84 3.29
C ASP A 49 0.10 -17.53 3.66
N ALA A 50 1.01 -17.05 2.79
CA ALA A 50 1.78 -15.83 2.99
C ALA A 50 0.90 -14.59 3.22
N ILE A 51 -0.27 -14.53 2.59
CA ILE A 51 -1.23 -13.42 2.78
C ILE A 51 -1.62 -13.21 4.26
N ASN A 52 -1.72 -14.29 5.03
CA ASN A 52 -2.17 -14.26 6.42
C ASN A 52 -1.01 -14.36 7.43
N ARG A 53 0.10 -15.00 7.04
CA ARG A 53 1.19 -15.38 7.96
C ARG A 53 2.47 -14.59 7.77
N SER A 54 2.71 -14.05 6.59
CA SER A 54 3.95 -13.34 6.28
C SER A 54 3.79 -11.84 6.47
N LYS A 55 4.93 -11.17 6.63
CA LYS A 55 5.05 -9.73 6.56
C LYS A 55 5.95 -9.35 5.39
N PHE A 56 5.72 -8.17 4.85
CA PHE A 56 6.36 -7.64 3.67
C PHE A 56 6.94 -6.28 3.99
N TRP A 57 8.15 -6.01 3.51
CA TRP A 57 8.78 -4.71 3.55
C TRP A 57 7.94 -3.70 2.78
N PHE A 58 7.57 -2.62 3.43
CA PHE A 58 6.79 -1.54 2.87
C PHE A 58 7.27 -0.20 3.43
N ARG A 59 7.04 0.90 2.70
CA ARG A 59 7.45 2.23 3.15
C ARG A 59 6.56 2.69 4.31
N LYS A 60 7.19 3.19 5.38
CA LYS A 60 6.48 3.64 6.59
C LYS A 60 5.63 4.88 6.32
N ASP A 61 6.24 5.90 5.72
CA ASP A 61 5.55 7.08 5.22
C ASP A 61 5.41 6.98 3.70
N ILE A 62 4.19 7.02 3.17
CA ILE A 62 3.91 6.92 1.74
C ILE A 62 3.59 8.26 1.10
N PHE A 63 3.37 9.31 1.90
CA PHE A 63 3.21 10.65 1.39
C PHE A 63 4.59 11.21 1.08
N SER A 64 4.75 11.88 -0.05
CA SER A 64 6.05 12.45 -0.40
C SER A 64 6.36 13.59 0.56
N SER A 65 7.24 13.34 1.52
CA SER A 65 7.95 14.36 2.30
C SER A 65 8.97 15.06 1.38
N ASN A 66 8.52 15.70 0.30
CA ASN A 66 9.36 16.61 -0.48
C ASN A 66 9.53 17.97 0.24
N GLU A 67 9.65 17.94 1.56
CA GLU A 67 10.06 19.05 2.39
C GLU A 67 11.28 18.63 3.23
N SER A 68 12.28 18.05 2.57
CA SER A 68 13.64 18.21 3.09
C SER A 68 14.05 19.67 2.90
N GLN A 69 13.85 20.45 3.97
CA GLN A 69 14.70 21.58 4.38
C GLN A 69 14.66 22.88 3.55
N GLU A 70 13.54 23.59 3.57
CA GLU A 70 13.59 25.06 3.57
C GLU A 70 12.63 25.55 4.65
N LEU A 71 13.15 25.86 5.85
CA LEU A 71 12.63 26.80 6.86
C LEU A 71 13.26 26.50 8.23
N ASN A 72 14.55 26.84 8.40
CA ASN A 72 15.09 27.51 9.59
C ASN A 72 16.61 27.48 9.54
N ASN A 73 17.22 28.57 9.07
CA ASN A 73 18.56 28.97 9.52
C ASN A 73 18.61 30.49 9.53
N ASN A 74 17.90 31.08 10.50
CA ASN A 74 18.18 32.43 10.96
C ASN A 74 18.25 32.42 12.50
N SER A 75 19.24 31.72 13.04
CA SER A 75 19.70 31.90 14.42
C SER A 75 21.07 31.26 14.63
N ASN A 76 21.96 32.07 15.18
CA ASN A 76 23.40 31.88 15.33
C ASN A 76 23.81 30.65 16.15
N GLY A 77 24.91 30.02 15.71
CA GLY A 77 26.01 29.57 16.57
C GLY A 77 25.82 28.24 17.31
N TYR A 78 26.45 27.18 16.81
CA TYR A 78 27.50 26.39 17.47
C TYR A 78 27.81 25.18 16.57
N ASN A 79 29.10 24.89 16.37
CA ASN A 79 29.56 23.73 15.61
C ASN A 79 29.30 22.46 16.43
N ASP A 80 28.57 21.50 15.87
CA ASP A 80 28.66 20.12 16.29
C ASP A 80 28.66 19.23 15.04
N ASN A 81 29.76 18.51 14.84
CA ASN A 81 29.91 17.55 13.75
C ASN A 81 29.15 16.28 14.12
N HIS A 82 27.83 16.32 13.99
CA HIS A 82 27.03 15.10 14.02
C HIS A 82 26.81 14.67 12.58
N GLU A 83 27.58 13.65 12.16
CA GLU A 83 27.23 12.85 10.98
C GLU A 83 25.80 12.34 11.20
N THR A 84 24.82 12.96 10.54
CA THR A 84 23.49 12.39 10.38
C THR A 84 23.63 11.23 9.41
N GLN A 85 24.07 10.11 9.94
CA GLN A 85 23.85 8.80 9.38
C GLN A 85 22.36 8.52 9.53
N ASP A 86 21.56 9.15 8.66
CA ASP A 86 20.13 8.94 8.54
C ASP A 86 19.98 7.47 8.11
N SER A 87 19.66 6.61 9.06
CA SER A 87 19.60 5.18 8.85
C SER A 87 18.48 4.88 7.86
N GLU A 88 18.84 4.53 6.62
CA GLU A 88 17.92 4.10 5.56
C GLU A 88 16.90 3.04 6.04
N GLU A 89 17.26 2.30 7.09
CA GLU A 89 16.44 1.30 7.78
C GLU A 89 15.17 1.87 8.48
N GLU A 90 15.13 3.15 8.86
CA GLU A 90 13.94 3.73 9.53
C GLU A 90 12.78 4.06 8.56
N SER A 91 13.07 4.08 7.26
CA SER A 91 12.09 4.47 6.24
C SER A 91 11.18 3.32 5.76
N TYR A 92 11.52 2.07 6.09
CA TYR A 92 10.79 0.88 5.68
C TYR A 92 10.49 -0.03 6.86
N ILE A 93 9.28 -0.59 6.91
CA ILE A 93 8.83 -1.47 7.99
C ILE A 93 8.21 -2.74 7.42
N GLN A 94 8.14 -3.80 8.22
CA GLN A 94 7.46 -5.04 7.84
C GLN A 94 5.98 -4.99 8.24
N MET A 95 5.10 -5.16 7.25
CA MET A 95 3.65 -5.10 7.40
C MET A 95 2.99 -6.34 6.80
N THR A 96 1.90 -6.81 7.40
CA THR A 96 1.03 -7.82 6.79
C THR A 96 0.29 -7.24 5.58
N ILE A 97 -0.22 -8.11 4.71
CA ILE A 97 -1.05 -7.67 3.57
C ILE A 97 -2.29 -6.93 4.05
N ASN A 98 -2.90 -7.35 5.17
CA ASN A 98 -4.03 -6.65 5.77
C ASN A 98 -3.66 -5.20 6.11
N GLU A 99 -2.53 -4.97 6.76
CA GLU A 99 -2.09 -3.65 7.19
C GLU A 99 -1.75 -2.76 5.97
N ILE A 100 -1.12 -3.31 4.93
CA ILE A 100 -0.81 -2.56 3.69
C ILE A 100 -2.11 -2.17 2.96
N ILE A 101 -3.05 -3.10 2.86
CA ILE A 101 -4.28 -2.90 2.08
C ILE A 101 -5.29 -2.07 2.85
N ASN A 102 -5.60 -2.42 4.10
CA ASN A 102 -6.67 -1.84 4.89
C ASN A 102 -6.21 -0.76 5.88
N GLY A 103 -4.90 -0.63 6.10
CA GLY A 103 -4.34 0.26 7.10
C GLY A 103 -4.18 -0.40 8.46
N TYR A 104 -3.51 0.30 9.38
CA TYR A 104 -3.44 -0.10 10.78
C TYR A 104 -3.35 1.13 11.70
N GLY A 105 -4.22 1.17 12.70
CA GLY A 105 -4.29 2.28 13.64
C GLY A 105 -4.47 3.64 12.96
N GLN A 106 -3.81 4.67 13.51
CA GLN A 106 -3.73 6.01 12.92
C GLN A 106 -2.40 6.25 12.19
N GLU A 107 -1.49 5.28 12.20
CA GLU A 107 -0.13 5.43 11.69
C GLU A 107 -0.04 5.21 10.18
N PHE A 108 -0.81 4.26 9.64
CA PHE A 108 -0.81 3.96 8.22
C PHE A 108 -2.23 3.86 7.67
N PRO A 109 -2.60 4.68 6.66
CA PRO A 109 -3.97 4.77 6.18
C PRO A 109 -4.42 3.54 5.40
N GLY A 110 -3.51 2.82 4.73
CA GLY A 110 -3.86 1.71 3.84
C GLY A 110 -4.20 2.15 2.42
N LEU A 111 -3.96 1.27 1.45
CA LEU A 111 -4.25 1.54 0.03
C LEU A 111 -5.76 1.62 -0.25
N VAL A 112 -6.57 0.77 0.37
CA VAL A 112 -8.03 0.74 0.17
C VAL A 112 -8.70 2.03 0.65
N PRO A 113 -8.43 2.56 1.86
CA PRO A 113 -8.98 3.85 2.26
C PRO A 113 -8.62 4.99 1.30
N LEU A 114 -7.38 5.06 0.81
CA LEU A 114 -6.96 6.04 -0.20
C LEU A 114 -7.72 5.88 -1.52
N MET A 115 -7.91 4.65 -1.99
CA MET A 115 -8.71 4.39 -3.19
C MET A 115 -10.17 4.79 -3.02
N ARG A 116 -10.77 4.52 -1.86
CA ARG A 116 -12.16 4.89 -1.59
C ARG A 116 -12.33 6.40 -1.58
N GLU A 117 -11.36 7.13 -1.03
CA GLU A 117 -11.39 8.58 -1.04
C GLU A 117 -11.23 9.14 -2.45
N TYR A 118 -10.32 8.57 -3.25
CA TYR A 118 -10.19 8.91 -4.67
C TYR A 118 -11.48 8.65 -5.45
N VAL A 119 -12.12 7.50 -5.26
CA VAL A 119 -13.39 7.16 -5.93
C VAL A 119 -14.51 8.13 -5.56
N LYS A 120 -14.52 8.66 -4.33
CA LYS A 120 -15.49 9.70 -3.91
C LYS A 120 -15.17 11.06 -4.51
N SER A 121 -13.90 11.40 -4.72
CA SER A 121 -13.49 12.69 -5.27
C SER A 121 -13.77 12.80 -6.77
N ILE A 122 -13.82 11.66 -7.48
CA ILE A 122 -14.24 11.61 -8.88
C ILE A 122 -15.77 11.50 -8.99
N SER A 123 -16.38 12.30 -9.87
CA SER A 123 -17.82 12.31 -10.10
C SER A 123 -18.27 11.11 -10.94
N LEU A 124 -18.44 9.95 -10.30
CA LEU A 124 -19.01 8.75 -10.91
C LEU A 124 -20.53 8.66 -10.68
N ASP A 125 -21.24 8.03 -11.61
CA ASP A 125 -22.64 7.66 -11.38
C ASP A 125 -22.76 6.59 -10.27
N ALA A 126 -23.94 6.52 -9.67
CA ALA A 126 -24.19 5.66 -8.51
C ALA A 126 -23.95 4.17 -8.80
N TYR A 127 -24.27 3.70 -10.02
CA TYR A 127 -24.09 2.30 -10.39
C TYR A 127 -22.60 1.95 -10.51
N THR A 128 -21.83 2.77 -11.23
CA THR A 128 -20.39 2.58 -11.38
C THR A 128 -19.67 2.69 -10.03
N SER A 129 -20.03 3.68 -9.20
CA SER A 129 -19.47 3.81 -7.86
C SER A 129 -19.73 2.57 -7.01
N CYS A 130 -20.96 2.06 -6.99
CA CYS A 130 -21.31 0.83 -6.26
C CYS A 130 -20.50 -0.38 -6.74
N LYS A 131 -20.39 -0.58 -8.06
CA LYS A 131 -19.57 -1.66 -8.66
C LYS A 131 -18.10 -1.57 -8.24
N VAL A 132 -17.51 -0.37 -8.35
CA VAL A 132 -16.11 -0.15 -7.96
C VAL A 132 -15.91 -0.40 -6.47
N GLN A 133 -16.85 0.02 -5.62
CA GLN A 133 -16.79 -0.25 -4.18
C GLN A 133 -16.86 -1.75 -3.87
N GLN A 134 -17.66 -2.54 -4.62
CA GLN A 134 -17.68 -4.00 -4.49
C GLN A 134 -16.34 -4.63 -4.87
N TYR A 135 -15.71 -4.16 -5.95
CA TYR A 135 -14.37 -4.61 -6.33
C TYR A 135 -13.35 -4.30 -5.23
N ILE A 136 -13.30 -3.07 -4.75
CA ILE A 136 -12.40 -2.68 -3.66
C ILE A 136 -12.66 -3.52 -2.40
N GLN A 137 -13.93 -3.78 -2.07
CA GLN A 137 -14.30 -4.58 -0.90
C GLN A 137 -13.80 -6.03 -1.00
N LEU A 138 -13.85 -6.65 -2.18
CA LEU A 138 -13.33 -8.00 -2.39
C LEU A 138 -11.84 -8.09 -2.03
N ILE A 139 -11.01 -7.14 -2.49
CA ILE A 139 -9.58 -7.11 -2.15
C ILE A 139 -9.39 -6.88 -0.65
N ALA A 140 -10.13 -5.94 -0.04
CA ALA A 140 -10.07 -5.64 1.39
C ALA A 140 -10.41 -6.86 2.27
N ASP A 141 -11.47 -7.59 1.91
CA ASP A 141 -11.93 -8.77 2.65
C ASP A 141 -10.96 -9.95 2.48
N ARG A 142 -10.31 -10.11 1.32
CA ARG A 142 -9.26 -11.12 1.12
C ARG A 142 -7.99 -10.78 1.90
N ALA A 143 -7.57 -9.52 1.90
CA ALA A 143 -6.40 -9.06 2.63
C ALA A 143 -6.55 -9.24 4.15
N SER A 144 -7.77 -9.07 4.69
CA SER A 144 -8.11 -9.28 6.10
C SER A 144 -8.41 -10.73 6.48
N ALA A 145 -8.24 -11.68 5.56
CA ALA A 145 -8.58 -13.10 5.74
C ALA A 145 -10.08 -13.40 5.95
N LYS A 146 -10.97 -12.41 5.81
CA LYS A 146 -12.43 -12.59 5.88
C LYS A 146 -12.96 -13.41 4.71
N LEU A 147 -12.33 -13.27 3.55
CA LEU A 147 -12.55 -14.12 2.38
C LEU A 147 -11.28 -14.91 2.07
N GLN A 148 -11.47 -16.19 1.72
CA GLN A 148 -10.36 -17.06 1.33
C GLN A 148 -9.82 -16.67 -0.04
N THR A 149 -8.53 -16.91 -0.24
CA THR A 149 -7.92 -16.85 -1.59
C THR A 149 -8.25 -18.11 -2.38
N ASN A 150 -8.18 -18.04 -3.71
CA ASN A 150 -8.41 -19.21 -4.57
C ASN A 150 -7.42 -20.35 -4.23
N ALA A 151 -6.15 -20.02 -3.97
CA ALA A 151 -5.13 -20.99 -3.55
C ALA A 151 -5.44 -21.65 -2.19
N GLN A 152 -6.18 -20.97 -1.31
CA GLN A 152 -6.64 -21.54 -0.05
C GLN A 152 -7.89 -22.40 -0.25
N TRP A 153 -8.79 -22.02 -1.15
CA TRP A 153 -10.02 -22.76 -1.45
C TRP A 153 -9.77 -24.07 -2.20
N ILE A 154 -8.81 -24.10 -3.14
CA ILE A 154 -8.46 -25.29 -3.93
C ILE A 154 -7.85 -26.41 -3.06
N ARG A 155 -7.27 -26.06 -1.92
CA ARG A 155 -6.50 -26.97 -1.08
C ARG A 155 -7.37 -27.73 -0.10
#